data_AF-A0A7Y0SI74-F1
#
_entry.id   AF-A0A7Y0SI74-F1
#
_cell.length_a   1.000
_cell.length_b   1.000
_cell.length_c   1.000
_cell.angle_alpha   90.00
_cell.angle_beta   90.00
_cell.angle_gamma   90.00
#
_symmetry.space_group_name_H-M   'P 1'
#
loop_
_entity.id
_entity.type
_entity.pdbx_description
1 polymer ?
#
loop_
_entity_poly.entity_id
_entity_poly.type
_entity_poly.pdbx_seq_one_letter_code
_entity_poly.pdbx_strand_id
1 'polypeptide(L)'
;GVKMAVPDIVDHLTDSVMNRLAQDGVPFRPGARELLASLRAAGIKTGLVTMSLRRMATTVVDLIDFEAFDVVIAGDDSTRPKP
;
A
#
# COMPACT_ATOMS: atom_id res chain seq x y z
N GLY A 1 -2.78 8.11 28.39
CA GLY A 1 -1.99 8.34 27.16
C GLY A 1 -0.75 7.46 27.17
N VAL A 2 -0.21 7.11 26.01
CA VAL A 2 1.06 6.37 25.87
C VAL A 2 2.25 7.32 26.05
N LYS A 3 3.35 6.83 26.65
CA LYS A 3 4.60 7.59 26.87
C LYS A 3 5.51 7.57 25.63
N MET A 4 4.99 8.02 24.50
CA MET A 4 5.70 8.05 23.21
C MET A 4 5.44 9.39 22.53
N ALA A 5 6.42 9.91 21.79
CA ALA A 5 6.17 11.06 20.92
C ALA A 5 5.28 10.62 19.75
N VAL A 6 4.54 11.56 19.15
CA VAL A 6 3.66 11.26 18.00
C VAL A 6 4.39 10.54 16.85
N PRO A 7 5.61 10.97 16.44
CA PRO A 7 6.35 10.26 15.39
C PRO A 7 6.64 8.80 15.77
N ASP A 8 7.06 8.57 17.01
CA ASP A 8 7.38 7.22 17.50
C ASP A 8 6.15 6.30 17.49
N ILE A 9 4.96 6.84 17.78
CA ILE A 9 3.70 6.08 17.71
C ILE A 9 3.40 5.68 16.26
N VAL A 10 3.54 6.61 15.31
CA VAL A 10 3.28 6.36 13.89
C VAL A 10 4.23 5.30 13.36
N ASP A 11 5.52 5.40 13.67
CA ASP A 11 6.52 4.44 13.21
C ASP A 11 6.29 3.06 13.83
N HIS A 12 6.08 2.99 15.15
CA HIS A 12 5.80 1.72 15.81
C HIS A 12 4.56 1.01 15.26
N LEU A 13 3.47 1.74 15.05
CA LEU A 13 2.24 1.16 14.48
C LEU A 13 2.43 0.74 13.03
N THR A 14 3.16 1.52 12.24
CA THR A 14 3.47 1.18 10.85
C THR A 14 4.30 -0.10 10.79
N ASP A 15 5.38 -0.18 11.56
CA ASP A 15 6.27 -1.35 11.57
C ASP A 15 5.52 -2.61 12.03
N SER A 16 4.63 -2.48 13.02
CA SER A 16 3.79 -3.61 13.44
C SER A 16 2.87 -4.10 12.33
N VAL A 17 2.29 -3.21 11.51
CA VAL A 17 1.46 -3.62 10.36
C VAL A 17 2.31 -4.28 9.30
N MET A 18 3.47 -3.71 8.97
CA MET A 18 4.39 -4.24 7.95
C MET A 18 4.88 -5.64 8.31
N ASN A 19 5.26 -5.85 9.57
CA ASN A 19 5.68 -7.16 10.06
C ASN A 19 4.55 -8.20 9.92
N ARG A 20 3.29 -7.84 10.21
CA ARG A 20 2.15 -8.74 10.00
C ARG A 20 1.92 -9.04 8.52
N LEU A 21 1.97 -8.04 7.65
CA LEU A 21 1.82 -8.25 6.20
C LEU A 21 2.92 -9.14 5.63
N ALA A 22 4.15 -9.05 6.16
CA ALA A 22 5.26 -9.92 5.76
C ALA A 22 5.10 -11.37 6.26
N GLN A 23 4.50 -11.58 7.45
CA GLN A 23 4.29 -12.91 8.04
C GLN A 23 3.05 -13.60 7.47
N ASP A 24 1.93 -12.88 7.40
CA ASP A 24 0.61 -13.43 7.10
C ASP A 24 0.20 -13.23 5.63
N GLY A 25 0.95 -12.42 4.88
CA GLY A 25 0.60 -11.97 3.54
C GLY A 25 -0.47 -10.86 3.55
N VAL A 26 -0.74 -10.30 2.36
CA VAL A 26 -1.85 -9.35 2.18
C VAL A 26 -3.14 -10.12 1.89
N PRO A 27 -4.21 -9.95 2.70
CA PRO A 27 -5.52 -10.49 2.38
C PRO A 27 -6.15 -9.64 1.27
N PHE A 28 -5.77 -9.91 0.02
CA PHE A 28 -6.38 -9.24 -1.13
C PHE A 28 -7.88 -9.48 -1.14
N ARG A 29 -8.64 -8.44 -1.49
CA ARG A 29 -10.08 -8.61 -1.74
C ARG A 29 -10.27 -9.62 -2.87
N PRO A 30 -11.24 -10.54 -2.76
CA PRO A 30 -11.56 -11.47 -3.84
C PRO A 30 -11.75 -10.73 -5.18
N GLY A 31 -11.11 -11.19 -6.25
CA GLY A 31 -11.19 -10.58 -7.58
C GLY A 31 -10.25 -9.39 -7.84
N ALA A 32 -9.57 -8.86 -6.83
CA ALA A 32 -8.72 -7.68 -6.99
C ALA A 32 -7.51 -7.93 -7.89
N ARG A 33 -6.83 -9.08 -7.72
CA ARG A 33 -5.65 -9.44 -8.52
C ARG A 33 -6.05 -9.80 -9.95
N GLU A 34 -7.16 -10.53 -10.09
CA GLU A 34 -7.74 -10.94 -11.36
C GLU A 34 -8.14 -9.72 -12.19
N LEU A 35 -8.76 -8.72 -11.56
CA LEU A 35 -9.08 -7.45 -12.20
C LEU A 35 -7.82 -6.73 -12.69
N LEU A 36 -6.83 -6.54 -11.82
CA LEU A 36 -5.57 -5.86 -12.17
C LEU A 36 -4.83 -6.58 -13.30
N ALA A 37 -4.79 -7.92 -13.27
CA ALA A 37 -4.19 -8.73 -14.32
C ALA A 37 -4.95 -8.55 -15.66
N SER A 38 -6.28 -8.53 -15.63
CA SER A 38 -7.11 -8.33 -16.83
C SER A 38 -6.91 -6.93 -17.44
N LEU A 39 -6.78 -5.90 -16.62
CA LEU A 39 -6.49 -4.54 -17.06
C LEU A 39 -5.11 -4.45 -17.69
N ARG A 40 -4.09 -5.08 -17.08
CA ARG A 40 -2.74 -5.15 -17.64
C ARG A 40 -2.73 -5.88 -18.99
N ALA A 41 -3.40 -7.02 -19.10
CA ALA A 41 -3.51 -7.78 -20.35
C ALA A 41 -4.23 -6.99 -21.46
N ALA A 42 -5.17 -6.12 -21.10
CA ALA A 42 -5.84 -5.19 -22.01
C ALA A 42 -5.01 -3.93 -22.35
N GLY A 43 -3.80 -3.79 -21.81
CA GLY A 43 -2.94 -2.61 -22.01
C GLY A 43 -3.41 -1.36 -21.26
N ILE A 44 -4.30 -1.50 -20.28
CA ILE A 44 -4.83 -0.39 -19.49
C ILE A 44 -3.85 -0.05 -18.36
N LYS A 45 -3.50 1.23 -18.27
CA LYS A 45 -2.63 1.77 -17.22
C LYS A 45 -3.39 1.93 -15.91
N THR A 46 -2.79 1.51 -14.80
CA THR A 46 -3.40 1.49 -13.47
C THR A 46 -2.56 2.31 -12.49
N GLY A 47 -3.21 2.98 -11.53
CA GLY A 47 -2.55 3.77 -10.49
C GLY A 47 -3.10 3.47 -9.10
N LEU A 48 -2.21 3.35 -8.12
CA LEU A 48 -2.55 3.20 -6.70
C LEU A 48 -2.46 4.57 -6.02
N VAL A 49 -3.54 5.00 -5.34
CA VAL A 49 -3.53 6.26 -4.58
C VAL A 49 -4.05 6.03 -3.16
N THR A 50 -3.19 6.20 -2.16
CA THR A 50 -3.48 5.89 -0.75
C THR A 50 -3.04 7.00 0.20
N MET A 51 -3.64 7.06 1.39
CA MET A 51 -3.19 7.89 2.51
C MET A 51 -2.11 7.23 3.37
N SER A 52 -1.83 5.94 3.13
CA SER A 52 -0.74 5.22 3.80
C SER A 52 0.62 5.76 3.38
N LEU A 53 1.63 5.61 4.26
CA LEU A 53 3.01 5.95 3.94
C LEU A 53 3.53 5.12 2.75
N ARG A 54 4.43 5.72 1.96
CA ARG A 54 4.98 5.10 0.75
C ARG A 54 5.54 3.71 0.99
N ARG A 55 6.29 3.51 2.08
CA ARG A 55 6.85 2.20 2.45
C ARG A 55 5.79 1.10 2.56
N MET A 56 4.60 1.43 3.10
CA MET A 56 3.50 0.48 3.23
C MET A 56 2.89 0.17 1.86
N ALA A 57 2.66 1.21 1.07
CA ALA A 57 2.10 1.06 -0.26
C ALA A 57 2.98 0.17 -1.15
N THR A 58 4.30 0.38 -1.14
CA THR A 58 5.24 -0.41 -1.94
C THR A 58 5.28 -1.87 -1.51
N THR A 59 5.35 -2.17 -0.20
CA THR A 59 5.35 -3.58 0.25
C THR A 59 4.08 -4.32 -0.12
N VAL A 60 2.91 -3.67 -0.09
CA VAL A 60 1.66 -4.29 -0.56
C VAL A 60 1.70 -4.55 -2.07
N VAL A 61 2.28 -3.64 -2.85
CA VAL A 61 2.45 -3.81 -4.30
C VAL A 61 3.44 -4.93 -4.62
N ASP A 62 4.54 -5.03 -3.87
CA ASP A 62 5.58 -6.05 -4.05
C ASP A 62 5.08 -7.48 -3.76
N LEU A 63 3.95 -7.61 -3.06
CA LEU A 63 3.27 -8.90 -2.84
C LEU A 63 2.40 -9.34 -4.03
N ILE A 64 2.27 -8.51 -5.07
CA ILE A 64 1.63 -8.88 -6.33
C ILE A 64 2.71 -9.36 -7.29
N ASP A 65 2.52 -10.56 -7.84
CA ASP A 65 3.48 -11.29 -8.67
C ASP A 65 3.60 -10.77 -10.11
N PHE A 66 3.05 -9.58 -10.39
CA PHE A 66 3.16 -8.87 -11.66
C PHE A 66 3.12 -7.37 -11.43
N GLU A 67 3.55 -6.59 -12.42
CA GLU A 67 3.47 -5.12 -12.38
C GLU A 67 2.00 -4.67 -12.38
N ALA A 68 1.43 -4.50 -11.19
CA ALA A 68 0.01 -4.21 -11.03
C ALA A 68 -0.36 -2.74 -11.20
N PHE A 69 0.59 -1.83 -11.00
CA PHE A 69 0.39 -0.38 -11.06
C PHE A 69 1.55 0.29 -11.79
N ASP A 70 1.24 1.26 -12.64
CA ASP A 70 2.20 2.11 -13.35
C ASP A 70 2.61 3.32 -12.52
N VAL A 71 1.79 3.69 -11.54
CA VAL A 71 2.07 4.79 -10.60
C VAL A 71 1.53 4.45 -9.22
N VAL A 72 2.28 4.83 -8.20
CA VAL A 72 1.84 4.82 -6.80
C VAL A 72 1.91 6.26 -6.32
N ILE A 73 0.87 6.73 -5.63
CA ILE A 73 0.81 8.02 -4.92
C ILE A 73 0.40 7.71 -3.49
N ALA A 74 1.35 7.85 -2.57
CA ALA A 74 1.20 7.60 -1.15
C ALA A 74 0.86 8.90 -0.39
N GLY A 75 0.52 8.77 0.90
CA GLY A 75 0.07 9.89 1.72
C GLY A 75 1.16 10.94 1.95
N ASP A 76 2.42 10.50 1.99
CA ASP A 76 3.62 11.32 2.10
C ASP A 76 4.10 11.91 0.75
N ASP A 77 3.47 11.53 -0.37
CA ASP A 77 3.75 12.14 -1.69
C ASP A 77 2.92 13.41 -1.96
N SER A 78 1.90 13.71 -1.13
CA SER A 78 0.98 14.83 -1.35
C SER A 78 0.94 15.80 -0.17
N THR A 79 1.06 17.10 -0.47
CA THR A 79 0.83 18.15 0.53
C THR A 79 -0.65 18.36 0.86
N ARG A 80 -1.56 17.83 0.03
CA ARG A 80 -3.01 17.79 0.27
C ARG A 80 -3.48 16.34 0.39
N PRO A 81 -3.78 15.86 1.59
CA PRO A 81 -4.27 14.50 1.81
C PRO A 81 -5.69 14.34 1.25
N LYS A 82 -6.14 13.11 1.02
CA LYS A 82 -7.51 12.85 0.55
C LYS A 82 -8.55 13.18 1.63
N PRO A 83 -9.68 13.82 1.27
CA PRO A 83 -9.88 14.60 0.04
C PRO A 83 -9.12 15.93 0.07
#